data_AF-A0A924S7Z6-F1
#
_entry.id   AF-A0A924S7Z6-F1
#
_cell.length_a   1.000
_cell.length_b   1.000
_cell.length_c   1.000
_cell.angle_alpha   90.00
_cell.angle_beta   90.00
_cell.angle_gamma   90.00
#
_symmetry.space_group_name_H-M   'P 1'
#
loop_
_entity.id
_entity.type
_entity.pdbx_description
1 polymer ?
#
loop_
_entity_poly.entity_id
_entity_poly.type
_entity_poly.pdbx_seq_one_letter_code
_entity_poly.pdbx_strand_id
1 'polypeptide(L)'
;MSSLRLLAIALSCACAIAHAGSAPPPGGIAWMWDGARLPQPLPAEIAPVFQQILFRGTQVLVRPGHPPRGLPPGVRVTPVVHVEMSVVRPPVGFDTHEAVIVDAVVRAAGRSTSGWVQLDLEAHPSQRAFYRRLVRDVRAALPPAVHLSATALAWWCRTDGWLDDLPADEVVPMFFRMARDGPAMR
;
A
#
# COMPACT_ATOMS: atom_id res chain seq x y z
N MET A 1 -62.47 13.75 -35.56
CA MET A 1 -61.81 12.49 -35.16
C MET A 1 -60.38 12.81 -34.75
N SER A 2 -60.21 13.17 -33.48
CA SER A 2 -58.92 13.55 -32.88
C SER A 2 -58.14 12.31 -32.48
N SER A 3 -56.82 12.31 -32.68
CA SER A 3 -55.92 11.31 -32.10
C SER A 3 -54.74 12.03 -31.47
N LEU A 4 -54.85 12.28 -30.18
CA LEU A 4 -53.81 12.83 -29.32
C LEU A 4 -52.85 11.69 -28.96
N ARG A 5 -51.61 11.72 -29.45
CA ARG A 5 -50.56 10.77 -29.02
C ARG A 5 -49.90 11.33 -27.75
N LEU A 6 -50.15 10.70 -26.60
CA LEU A 6 -49.39 10.97 -25.38
C LEU A 6 -47.96 10.46 -25.57
N LEU A 7 -46.99 11.36 -25.41
CA LEU A 7 -45.57 11.02 -25.29
C LEU A 7 -45.28 10.79 -23.80
N ALA A 8 -45.11 9.53 -23.39
CA ALA A 8 -44.66 9.21 -22.03
C ALA A 8 -43.15 9.47 -21.92
N ILE A 9 -42.78 10.52 -21.20
CA ILE A 9 -41.37 10.79 -20.84
C ILE A 9 -41.02 9.87 -19.68
N ALA A 10 -40.28 8.79 -19.97
CA ALA A 10 -39.69 7.94 -18.94
C ALA A 10 -38.50 8.69 -18.32
N LEU A 11 -38.72 9.28 -17.14
CA LEU A 11 -37.68 9.87 -16.32
C LEU A 11 -36.82 8.73 -15.75
N SER A 12 -35.73 8.38 -16.44
CA SER A 12 -34.78 7.39 -15.95
C SER A 12 -33.98 8.02 -14.80
N CYS A 13 -34.36 7.69 -13.57
CA CYS A 13 -33.61 8.03 -12.38
C CYS A 13 -32.30 7.23 -12.42
N ALA A 14 -31.22 7.87 -12.89
CA ALA A 14 -29.89 7.30 -12.84
C ALA A 14 -29.46 7.21 -11.37
N CYS A 15 -29.78 6.08 -10.73
CA CYS A 15 -29.20 5.72 -9.45
C CYS A 15 -27.70 5.51 -9.67
N ALA A 16 -26.90 6.54 -9.40
CA ALA A 16 -25.46 6.42 -9.40
C ALA A 16 -25.08 5.44 -8.29
N ILE A 17 -24.80 4.19 -8.64
CA ILE A 17 -24.21 3.21 -7.71
C ILE A 17 -22.79 3.67 -7.44
N ALA A 18 -22.64 4.56 -6.45
CA ALA A 18 -21.35 4.92 -5.89
C ALA A 18 -20.73 3.64 -5.31
N HIS A 19 -19.69 3.12 -5.98
CA HIS A 19 -18.97 1.95 -5.50
C HIS A 19 -18.15 2.34 -4.27
N ALA A 20 -18.64 1.94 -3.10
CA ALA A 20 -17.82 1.82 -1.91
C ALA A 20 -16.82 0.68 -2.17
N GLY A 21 -15.52 0.95 -1.96
CA GLY A 21 -14.57 -0.15 -1.79
C GLY A 21 -15.11 -1.08 -0.70
N SER A 22 -15.03 -2.40 -0.89
CA SER A 22 -15.49 -3.35 0.11
C SER A 22 -14.84 -3.01 1.45
N ALA A 23 -15.65 -2.74 2.47
CA ALA A 23 -15.13 -2.52 3.81
C ALA A 23 -14.29 -3.74 4.23
N PRO A 24 -13.18 -3.52 4.96
CA PRO A 24 -12.39 -4.64 5.46
C PRO A 24 -13.25 -5.52 6.39
N PRO A 25 -12.91 -6.82 6.53
CA PRO A 25 -13.60 -7.68 7.48
C PRO A 25 -13.50 -7.10 8.91
N PRO A 26 -14.35 -7.52 9.86
CA PRO A 26 -14.22 -7.12 11.26
C PRO A 26 -12.79 -7.38 11.77
N GLY A 27 -12.13 -6.35 12.29
CA GLY A 27 -10.72 -6.39 12.71
C GLY A 27 -9.68 -6.19 11.60
N GLY A 28 -10.11 -6.04 10.34
CA GLY A 28 -9.22 -5.77 9.20
C GLY A 28 -8.78 -4.31 9.13
N ILE A 29 -7.60 -4.10 8.53
CA ILE A 29 -7.00 -2.80 8.28
C ILE A 29 -7.28 -2.40 6.83
N ALA A 30 -7.73 -1.17 6.57
CA ALA A 30 -7.86 -0.69 5.20
C ALA A 30 -6.52 -0.12 4.69
N TRP A 31 -5.91 -0.81 3.74
CA TRP A 31 -4.70 -0.34 3.05
C TRP A 31 -5.07 0.69 1.96
N MET A 32 -4.45 1.87 1.98
CA MET A 32 -4.95 3.04 1.25
C MET A 32 -3.89 3.62 0.31
N TRP A 33 -4.12 3.47 -0.99
CA TRP A 33 -3.38 4.18 -2.04
C TRP A 33 -3.76 5.66 -2.10
N ASP A 34 -2.88 6.45 -2.73
CA ASP A 34 -3.15 7.83 -3.14
C ASP A 34 -4.52 7.97 -3.85
N GLY A 35 -5.33 8.93 -3.41
CA GLY A 35 -6.66 9.19 -3.94
C GLY A 35 -7.73 8.16 -3.57
N ALA A 36 -7.41 7.12 -2.78
CA ALA A 36 -8.40 6.15 -2.35
C ALA A 36 -9.47 6.80 -1.44
N ARG A 37 -10.74 6.52 -1.72
CA ARG A 37 -11.85 6.95 -0.87
C ARG A 37 -11.84 6.14 0.43
N LEU A 38 -12.13 6.81 1.55
CA LEU A 38 -12.30 6.12 2.83
C LEU A 38 -13.42 5.08 2.73
N PRO A 39 -13.18 3.84 3.18
CA PRO A 39 -14.22 2.82 3.20
C PRO A 39 -15.33 3.21 4.18
N GLN A 40 -16.53 2.72 3.92
CA GLN A 40 -17.70 2.88 4.78
C GLN A 40 -18.34 1.50 5.04
N PRO A 41 -18.45 1.04 6.30
CA PRO A 41 -17.98 1.71 7.51
C PRO A 41 -16.46 1.85 7.56
N LEU A 42 -15.98 2.89 8.25
CA LEU A 42 -14.55 3.12 8.47
C LEU A 42 -14.02 2.08 9.48
N PRO A 43 -12.89 1.40 9.20
CA PRO A 43 -12.28 0.50 10.17
C PRO A 43 -11.64 1.26 11.34
N ALA A 44 -11.33 0.51 12.40
CA ALA A 44 -10.58 1.04 13.54
C ALA A 44 -9.13 1.43 13.18
N GLU A 45 -8.60 0.92 12.06
CA GLU A 45 -7.23 1.18 11.63
C GLU A 45 -7.15 1.24 10.10
N ILE A 46 -6.32 2.16 9.60
CA ILE A 46 -5.98 2.29 8.18
C ILE A 46 -4.47 2.27 7.99
N ALA A 47 -4.04 1.81 6.81
CA ALA A 47 -2.64 1.77 6.40
C ALA A 47 -2.41 2.58 5.10
N PRO A 48 -2.29 3.92 5.19
CA PRO A 48 -2.09 4.75 4.01
C PRO A 48 -0.63 4.78 3.56
N VAL A 49 -0.44 4.83 2.24
CA VAL A 49 0.86 5.14 1.64
C VAL A 49 1.26 6.56 2.05
N PHE A 50 2.32 6.64 2.85
CA PHE A 50 2.89 7.87 3.37
C PHE A 50 4.02 8.40 2.49
N GLN A 51 4.81 7.49 1.92
CA GLN A 51 5.90 7.82 1.00
C GLN A 51 5.95 6.76 -0.11
N GLN A 52 6.23 7.19 -1.33
CA GLN A 52 6.58 6.34 -2.46
C GLN A 52 8.02 6.58 -2.88
N ILE A 53 8.75 5.50 -3.18
CA ILE A 53 10.12 5.55 -3.69
C ILE A 53 10.17 4.69 -4.94
N LEU A 54 10.51 5.29 -6.08
CA LEU A 54 10.70 4.58 -7.34
C LEU A 54 12.18 4.58 -7.72
N PHE A 55 12.75 3.38 -7.82
CA PHE A 55 14.08 3.13 -8.36
C PHE A 55 14.00 2.89 -9.86
N ARG A 56 14.73 3.69 -10.66
CA ARG A 56 14.64 3.63 -12.11
C ARG A 56 15.91 4.10 -12.82
N GLY A 57 16.60 3.19 -13.49
CA GLY A 57 17.94 3.47 -14.03
C GLY A 57 18.85 3.97 -12.91
N THR A 58 19.47 5.13 -13.09
CA THR A 58 20.30 5.81 -12.07
C THR A 58 19.52 6.78 -11.19
N GLN A 59 18.19 6.82 -11.29
CA GLN A 59 17.35 7.77 -10.57
C GLN A 59 16.65 7.09 -9.38
N VAL A 60 16.56 7.85 -8.29
CA VAL A 60 15.71 7.55 -7.14
C VAL A 60 14.69 8.67 -7.01
N LEU A 61 13.43 8.37 -7.28
CA LEU A 61 12.33 9.34 -7.23
C LEU A 61 11.56 9.14 -5.93
N VAL A 62 11.64 10.11 -5.02
CA VAL A 62 10.90 10.11 -3.76
C VAL A 62 9.68 11.02 -3.90
N ARG A 63 8.50 10.49 -3.65
CA ARG A 63 7.23 11.22 -3.77
C ARG A 63 6.42 11.07 -2.48
N PRO A 64 5.86 12.17 -1.95
CA PRO A 64 4.96 12.06 -0.81
C PRO A 64 3.74 11.24 -1.22
N GLY A 65 3.25 10.41 -0.30
CA GLY A 65 1.90 9.89 -0.41
C GLY A 65 0.86 10.95 -0.05
N HIS A 66 -0.41 10.61 -0.19
CA HIS A 66 -1.53 11.48 0.16
C HIS A 66 -2.45 10.78 1.16
N PRO A 67 -1.99 10.57 2.41
CA PRO A 67 -2.82 9.96 3.44
C PRO A 67 -4.08 10.81 3.69
N PRO A 68 -5.23 10.17 4.00
CA PRO A 68 -6.45 10.89 4.34
C PRO A 68 -6.24 11.89 5.49
N ARG A 69 -6.84 13.07 5.36
CA ARG A 69 -6.82 14.12 6.39
C ARG A 69 -8.13 14.12 7.18
N GLY A 70 -8.07 14.56 8.44
CA GLY A 70 -9.27 14.71 9.27
C GLY A 70 -9.94 13.39 9.64
N LEU A 71 -9.16 12.34 9.90
CA LEU A 71 -9.69 11.09 10.39
C LEU A 71 -10.40 11.31 11.74
N PRO A 72 -11.55 10.63 11.98
CA PRO A 72 -12.21 10.66 13.28
C PRO A 72 -11.27 10.23 14.41
N PRO A 73 -11.43 10.78 15.63
CA PRO A 73 -10.73 10.29 16.80
C PRO A 73 -10.91 8.78 16.98
N GLY A 74 -9.84 8.07 17.34
CA GLY A 74 -9.85 6.63 17.57
C GLY A 74 -9.47 5.76 16.37
N VAL A 75 -9.38 6.34 15.16
CA VAL A 75 -8.84 5.63 13.98
C VAL A 75 -7.32 5.61 14.07
N ARG A 76 -6.74 4.42 14.16
CA ARG A 76 -5.29 4.23 14.16
C ARG A 76 -4.72 4.27 12.74
N VAL A 77 -3.46 4.66 12.63
CA VAL A 77 -2.75 4.82 11.36
C VAL A 77 -1.45 4.04 11.41
N THR A 78 -1.31 3.11 10.46
CA THR A 78 -0.07 2.36 10.15
C THR A 78 0.51 2.92 8.85
N PRO A 79 1.45 3.88 8.90
CA PRO A 79 1.98 4.50 7.69
C PRO A 79 2.79 3.49 6.87
N VAL A 80 2.59 3.51 5.56
CA VAL A 80 3.25 2.60 4.61
C VAL A 80 4.28 3.37 3.79
N VAL A 81 5.48 2.82 3.66
CA VAL A 81 6.48 3.25 2.67
C VAL A 81 6.47 2.26 1.52
N HIS A 82 5.99 2.69 0.37
CA HIS A 82 5.96 1.88 -0.85
C HIS A 82 7.23 2.11 -1.67
N VAL A 83 7.94 1.03 -1.99
CA VAL A 83 9.17 1.05 -2.77
C VAL A 83 8.99 0.18 -4.01
N GLU A 84 9.17 0.78 -5.17
CA GLU A 84 9.04 0.15 -6.47
C GLU A 84 10.40 0.09 -7.18
N MET A 85 10.67 -1.07 -7.79
CA MET A 85 11.81 -1.27 -8.68
C MET A 85 11.28 -1.29 -10.12
N SER A 86 11.65 -0.30 -10.94
CA SER A 86 11.11 -0.19 -12.29
C SER A 86 11.47 -1.38 -13.16
N VAL A 87 10.47 -2.07 -13.70
CA VAL A 87 10.67 -3.18 -14.66
C VAL A 87 11.03 -2.68 -16.07
N VAL A 88 10.57 -1.48 -16.43
CA VAL A 88 10.82 -0.88 -17.77
C VAL A 88 12.22 -0.29 -17.88
N ARG A 89 12.73 0.27 -16.78
CA ARG A 89 14.10 0.79 -16.68
C ARG A 89 14.72 0.30 -15.38
N PRO A 90 15.24 -0.96 -15.36
CA PRO A 90 15.82 -1.57 -14.18
C PRO A 90 16.84 -0.65 -13.51
N PRO A 91 16.82 -0.57 -12.17
CA PRO A 91 17.72 0.34 -11.48
C PRO A 91 19.16 -0.19 -11.46
N VAL A 92 20.11 0.74 -11.51
CA VAL A 92 21.55 0.46 -11.52
C VAL A 92 22.14 0.98 -10.21
N GLY A 93 22.87 0.14 -9.48
CA GLY A 93 23.47 0.52 -8.18
C GLY A 93 22.44 0.90 -7.11
N PHE A 94 21.24 0.30 -7.15
CA PHE A 94 20.13 0.62 -6.24
C PHE A 94 20.48 0.36 -4.77
N ASP A 95 21.40 -0.56 -4.52
CA ASP A 95 21.93 -0.88 -3.19
C ASP A 95 22.70 0.28 -2.55
N THR A 96 23.26 1.19 -3.35
CA THR A 96 23.94 2.40 -2.84
C THR A 96 23.00 3.44 -2.24
N HIS A 97 21.69 3.26 -2.42
CA HIS A 97 20.65 4.22 -2.01
C HIS A 97 19.75 3.68 -0.89
N GLU A 98 20.17 2.62 -0.20
CA GLU A 98 19.45 1.99 0.91
C GLU A 98 19.03 2.99 2.01
N ALA A 99 19.91 3.94 2.34
CA ALA A 99 19.64 4.97 3.34
C ALA A 99 18.38 5.80 3.02
N VAL A 100 18.04 6.00 1.74
CA VAL A 100 16.82 6.72 1.34
C VAL A 100 15.57 6.00 1.82
N ILE A 101 15.57 4.67 1.75
CA ILE A 101 14.45 3.84 2.20
C ILE A 101 14.40 3.83 3.74
N VAL A 102 15.54 3.60 4.40
CA VAL A 102 15.63 3.60 5.87
C VAL A 102 15.10 4.91 6.45
N ASP A 103 15.57 6.04 5.94
CA ASP A 103 15.12 7.36 6.38
C ASP A 103 13.63 7.58 6.13
N ALA A 104 13.09 7.08 5.02
CA ALA A 104 11.67 7.18 4.73
C ALA A 104 10.83 6.36 5.72
N VAL A 105 11.27 5.15 6.09
CA VAL A 105 10.58 4.30 7.06
C VAL A 105 10.64 4.92 8.46
N VAL A 106 11.79 5.46 8.88
CA VAL A 106 11.91 6.17 10.18
C VAL A 106 11.00 7.40 10.22
N ARG A 107 10.97 8.21 9.15
CA ARG A 107 10.04 9.35 9.07
C ARG A 107 8.57 8.92 9.10
N ALA A 108 8.23 7.84 8.41
CA ALA A 108 6.89 7.28 8.42
C ALA A 108 6.51 6.79 9.83
N ALA A 109 7.41 6.09 10.54
CA ALA A 109 7.19 5.64 11.90
C ALA A 109 6.82 6.77 12.87
N GLY A 110 7.43 7.96 12.72
CA GLY A 110 7.07 9.15 13.49
C GLY A 110 5.65 9.69 13.25
N ARG A 111 4.90 9.13 12.30
CA ARG A 111 3.49 9.45 11.99
C ARG A 111 2.54 8.33 12.39
N SER A 112 3.05 7.24 12.93
CA SER A 112 2.25 6.12 13.39
C SER A 112 1.40 6.51 14.60
N THR A 113 0.15 6.06 14.60
CA THR A 113 -0.71 6.07 15.80
C THR A 113 -1.13 4.67 16.23
N SER A 114 -0.77 3.65 15.43
CA SER A 114 -0.95 2.23 15.77
C SER A 114 0.24 1.64 16.53
N GLY A 115 1.40 2.29 16.48
CA GLY A 115 2.68 1.70 16.92
C GLY A 115 3.36 0.86 15.83
N TRP A 116 2.78 0.78 14.64
CA TRP A 116 3.32 0.05 13.49
C TRP A 116 3.80 0.99 12.38
N VAL A 117 4.76 0.52 11.59
CA VAL A 117 5.11 1.07 10.28
C VAL A 117 5.28 -0.08 9.30
N GLN A 118 4.89 0.12 8.04
CA GLN A 118 4.99 -0.94 7.03
C GLN A 118 5.96 -0.54 5.91
N LEU A 119 6.91 -1.43 5.63
CA LEU A 119 7.72 -1.41 4.41
C LEU A 119 7.01 -2.27 3.35
N ASP A 120 6.58 -1.64 2.27
CA ASP A 120 6.02 -2.32 1.12
C ASP A 120 7.01 -2.29 -0.04
N LEU A 121 7.66 -3.42 -0.33
CA LEU A 121 8.68 -3.54 -1.37
C LEU A 121 8.56 -4.87 -2.09
N GLU A 122 8.37 -4.83 -3.40
CA GLU A 122 8.37 -6.01 -4.27
C GLU A 122 9.77 -6.28 -4.84
N ALA A 123 10.55 -7.12 -4.15
CA ALA A 123 11.86 -7.58 -4.57
C ALA A 123 11.79 -8.73 -5.60
N HIS A 124 12.51 -8.58 -6.72
CA HIS A 124 12.82 -9.68 -7.61
C HIS A 124 13.72 -10.72 -6.91
N PRO A 125 13.77 -12.01 -7.33
CA PRO A 125 14.69 -12.99 -6.75
C PRO A 125 16.15 -12.54 -6.61
N SER A 126 16.67 -11.79 -7.58
CA SER A 126 18.02 -11.21 -7.54
C SER A 126 18.22 -10.12 -6.48
N GLN A 127 17.14 -9.60 -5.91
CA GLN A 127 17.11 -8.52 -4.92
C GLN A 127 16.86 -9.04 -3.49
N ARG A 128 16.68 -10.35 -3.29
CA ARG A 128 16.39 -10.93 -1.95
C ARG A 128 17.47 -10.62 -0.90
N ALA A 129 18.74 -10.69 -1.29
CA ALA A 129 19.85 -10.35 -0.40
C ALA A 129 19.84 -8.87 0.01
N PHE A 130 19.50 -7.98 -0.93
CA PHE A 130 19.29 -6.56 -0.65
C PHE A 130 18.10 -6.36 0.30
N TYR A 131 16.94 -6.97 0.01
CA TYR A 131 15.75 -6.86 0.83
C TYR A 131 16.00 -7.27 2.29
N ARG A 132 16.67 -8.41 2.52
CA ARG A 132 16.99 -8.87 3.88
C ARG A 132 17.90 -7.90 4.64
N ARG A 133 18.91 -7.37 3.96
CA ARG A 133 19.80 -6.35 4.54
C ARG A 133 19.02 -5.08 4.87
N LEU A 134 18.21 -4.60 3.93
CA LEU A 134 17.35 -3.43 4.12
C LEU A 134 16.43 -3.58 5.32
N VAL A 135 15.75 -4.73 5.49
CA VAL A 135 14.85 -4.93 6.63
C VAL A 135 15.62 -4.92 7.95
N ARG A 136 16.81 -5.50 7.99
CA ARG A 136 17.70 -5.43 9.18
C ARG A 136 18.11 -3.99 9.49
N ASP A 137 18.50 -3.23 8.48
CA ASP A 137 19.00 -1.86 8.66
C ASP A 137 17.84 -0.92 9.04
N VAL A 138 16.64 -1.14 8.49
CA VAL A 138 15.39 -0.49 8.94
C VAL A 138 15.08 -0.83 10.39
N ARG A 139 15.13 -2.11 10.77
CA ARG A 139 14.83 -2.53 12.16
C ARG A 139 15.80 -1.89 13.15
N ALA A 140 17.08 -1.82 12.80
CA ALA A 140 18.11 -1.19 13.62
C ALA A 140 17.93 0.33 13.79
N ALA A 141 17.38 1.00 12.78
CA ALA A 141 17.13 2.45 12.81
C ALA A 141 15.81 2.84 13.50
N LEU A 142 14.84 1.92 13.58
CA LEU A 142 13.54 2.18 14.17
C LEU A 142 13.58 2.23 15.72
N PRO A 143 12.77 3.08 16.37
CA PRO A 143 12.60 3.03 17.81
C PRO A 143 12.18 1.63 18.29
N PRO A 144 12.70 1.13 19.43
CA PRO A 144 12.38 -0.23 19.91
C PRO A 144 10.90 -0.49 20.15
N ALA A 145 10.12 0.55 20.44
CA ALA A 145 8.68 0.46 20.70
C ALA A 145 7.81 0.47 19.42
N VAL A 146 8.41 0.70 18.24
CA VAL A 146 7.68 0.68 16.96
C VAL A 146 7.84 -0.68 16.32
N HIS A 147 6.74 -1.33 15.96
CA HIS A 147 6.74 -2.59 15.24
C HIS A 147 6.92 -2.38 13.72
N LEU A 148 7.70 -3.26 13.10
CA LEU A 148 7.98 -3.27 11.67
C LEU A 148 7.17 -4.36 10.97
N SER A 149 6.27 -3.96 10.08
CA SER A 149 5.60 -4.84 9.12
C SER A 149 6.31 -4.78 7.78
N ALA A 150 6.47 -5.92 7.11
CA ALA A 150 7.02 -5.98 5.77
C ALA A 150 6.09 -6.76 4.83
N THR A 151 5.79 -6.22 3.65
CA THR A 151 4.99 -6.97 2.67
C THR A 151 5.85 -8.00 1.94
N ALA A 152 5.20 -9.07 1.50
CA ALA A 152 5.78 -10.09 0.64
C ALA A 152 4.78 -10.47 -0.46
N LEU A 153 5.25 -10.69 -1.69
CA LEU A 153 4.38 -11.32 -2.69
C LEU A 153 4.01 -12.74 -2.23
N ALA A 154 2.74 -13.13 -2.36
CA ALA A 154 2.26 -14.43 -1.85
C ALA A 154 3.08 -15.64 -2.35
N TRP A 155 3.63 -15.57 -3.57
CA TRP A 155 4.45 -16.64 -4.12
C TRP A 155 5.84 -16.74 -3.46
N TRP A 156 6.35 -15.67 -2.82
CA TRP A 156 7.60 -15.73 -2.04
C TRP A 156 7.49 -16.70 -0.88
N CYS A 157 6.32 -16.75 -0.25
CA CYS A 157 6.01 -17.61 0.89
C CYS A 157 5.95 -19.10 0.53
N ARG A 158 6.06 -19.45 -0.75
CA ARG A 158 6.07 -20.83 -1.25
C ARG A 158 7.46 -21.32 -1.67
N THR A 159 8.48 -20.47 -1.61
CA THR A 159 9.85 -20.77 -2.04
C THR A 159 10.79 -20.82 -0.85
N ASP A 160 11.93 -21.50 -1.02
CA ASP A 160 13.03 -21.71 -0.05
C ASP A 160 13.14 -20.56 0.95
N GLY A 161 13.15 -20.86 2.26
CA GLY A 161 12.96 -19.99 3.45
C GLY A 161 13.79 -18.69 3.56
N TRP A 162 13.88 -17.92 2.49
CA TRP A 162 14.64 -16.67 2.41
C TRP A 162 13.95 -15.53 3.15
N LEU A 163 12.72 -15.73 3.62
CA LEU A 163 12.01 -14.86 4.55
C LEU A 163 12.24 -15.27 6.02
N ASP A 164 12.87 -16.42 6.28
CA ASP A 164 13.13 -16.91 7.63
C ASP A 164 14.12 -15.97 8.34
N ASP A 165 13.92 -15.78 9.64
CA ASP A 165 14.72 -14.89 10.48
C ASP A 165 14.79 -13.44 9.99
N LEU A 166 13.83 -13.00 9.17
CA LEU A 166 13.72 -11.60 8.79
C LEU A 166 13.39 -10.78 10.06
N PRO A 167 14.15 -9.72 10.38
CA PRO A 167 13.95 -8.95 11.61
C PRO A 167 12.79 -7.95 11.48
N ALA A 168 11.64 -8.44 11.05
CA ALA A 168 10.35 -7.76 11.05
C ALA A 168 9.43 -8.43 12.08
N ASP A 169 8.58 -7.64 12.71
CA ASP A 169 7.57 -8.12 13.66
C ASP A 169 6.47 -8.92 12.95
N GLU A 170 6.19 -8.58 11.69
CA GLU A 170 5.36 -9.38 10.81
C GLU A 170 5.81 -9.32 9.35
N VAL A 171 5.50 -10.39 8.61
CA VAL A 171 5.62 -10.44 7.14
C VAL A 171 4.23 -10.73 6.58
N VAL A 172 3.69 -9.79 5.78
CA VAL A 172 2.31 -9.83 5.28
C VAL A 172 2.28 -10.30 3.82
N PRO A 173 1.78 -11.51 3.53
CA PRO A 173 1.62 -11.98 2.16
C PRO A 173 0.54 -11.18 1.43
N MET A 174 0.88 -10.59 0.29
CA MET A 174 -0.04 -9.84 -0.55
C MET A 174 -0.81 -10.78 -1.48
N PHE A 175 -2.10 -10.90 -1.21
CA PHE A 175 -3.08 -11.48 -2.12
C PHE A 175 -4.01 -10.38 -2.62
N PHE A 176 -4.01 -10.14 -3.92
CA PHE A 176 -4.90 -9.16 -4.53
C PHE A 176 -5.87 -9.84 -5.49
N ARG A 177 -7.08 -9.29 -5.52
CA ARG A 177 -8.05 -9.55 -6.58
C ARG A 177 -8.34 -8.21 -7.23
N MET A 178 -8.09 -8.13 -8.53
CA MET A 178 -8.49 -6.97 -9.30
C MET A 178 -10.01 -6.85 -9.26
N ALA A 179 -10.52 -5.64 -8.95
CA ALA A 179 -11.94 -5.34 -8.98
C ALA A 179 -12.46 -5.35 -10.43
N ARG A 180 -13.62 -4.70 -10.70
CA ARG A 180 -14.27 -4.71 -12.02
C ARG A 180 -13.38 -4.32 -13.20
N ASP A 181 -12.29 -3.59 -12.97
CA ASP A 181 -11.35 -3.16 -14.00
C ASP A 181 -10.28 -4.23 -14.33
N GLY A 182 -10.22 -5.32 -13.56
CA GLY A 182 -9.29 -6.43 -13.80
C GLY A 182 -9.30 -6.98 -15.23
N PRO A 183 -10.48 -7.26 -15.83
CA PRO A 183 -10.58 -7.69 -17.22
C PRO A 183 -10.09 -6.66 -18.26
N ALA A 184 -9.99 -5.38 -17.88
CA ALA A 184 -9.56 -4.30 -18.78
C ALA A 184 -8.04 -4.03 -18.71
N MET A 185 -7.34 -4.55 -17.70
CA MET A 185 -5.88 -4.47 -17.61
C MET A 185 -5.27 -5.58 -18.47
N ARG A 186 -4.41 -5.20 -19.42
CA ARG A 186 -3.67 -6.09 -20.32
C ARG A 186 -2.18 -5.92 -20.10
#